data_AF-A0A1M3BT48-F1
#
_entry.id   AF-A0A1M3BT48-F1
#
_cell.length_a   1.000
_cell.length_b   1.000
_cell.length_c   1.000
_cell.angle_alpha   90.00
_cell.angle_beta   90.00
_cell.angle_gamma   90.00
#
_symmetry.space_group_name_H-M   'P 1'
#
loop_
_entity.id
_entity.type
_entity.pdbx_description
1 polymer ?
#
loop_
_entity_poly.entity_id
_entity_poly.type
_entity_poly.pdbx_seq_one_letter_code
_entity_poly.pdbx_strand_id
1 'polypeptide(L)'
;MRTPEGSSDVFLSWRREDMVFFAAGVCHILAHMLLSLHPNEDFDLIYIKPVNKQPGNHMYESGGTWAFGFNRWSLEKDLLKVNETFAKDRYPNWNYERIVIEKVCRSI
;
A
#
# COMPACT_ATOMS: atom_id res chain seq x y z
N MET A 1 8.44 -5.18 13.23
CA MET A 1 7.23 -6.01 13.07
C MET A 1 6.36 -5.87 14.32
N ARG A 2 5.02 -5.90 14.22
CA ARG A 2 4.15 -5.87 15.42
C ARG A 2 4.36 -7.16 16.23
N THR A 3 4.33 -7.07 17.56
CA THR A 3 4.23 -8.26 18.41
C THR A 3 2.79 -8.81 18.37
N PRO A 4 2.56 -10.08 18.77
CA PRO A 4 1.22 -10.63 18.88
C PRO A 4 0.32 -9.79 19.79
N GLU A 5 0.85 -9.32 20.93
CA GLU A 5 0.12 -8.52 21.92
C GLU A 5 -0.20 -7.13 21.38
N GLY A 6 0.75 -6.48 20.70
CA GLY A 6 0.52 -5.18 20.05
C GLY A 6 -0.42 -5.23 18.85
N SER A 7 -0.79 -6.43 18.39
CA SER A 7 -1.78 -6.65 17.34
C SER A 7 -3.19 -6.89 17.90
N SER A 8 -3.31 -7.36 19.14
CA SER A 8 -4.58 -7.64 19.81
C SER A 8 -5.03 -6.53 20.78
N ASP A 9 -4.11 -5.68 21.25
CA ASP A 9 -4.42 -4.56 22.14
C ASP A 9 -4.32 -3.22 21.38
N VAL A 10 -5.46 -2.53 21.27
CA VAL A 10 -5.55 -1.23 20.61
C VAL A 10 -4.69 -0.17 21.33
N PHE A 11 -4.74 -0.06 22.65
CA PHE A 11 -3.98 0.94 23.40
C PHE A 11 -2.47 0.67 23.37
N LEU A 12 -2.06 -0.59 23.26
CA LEU A 12 -0.67 -0.94 23.04
C LEU A 12 -0.22 -0.58 21.61
N SER A 13 -1.10 -0.80 20.62
CA SER A 13 -0.84 -0.39 19.23
C SER A 13 -0.68 1.12 19.07
N TRP A 14 -1.48 1.90 19.79
CA TRP A 14 -1.46 3.37 19.77
C TRP A 14 -0.24 3.99 20.46
N ARG A 15 0.48 3.25 21.30
CA ARG A 15 1.68 3.72 22.00
C ARG A 15 2.98 3.54 21.22
N ARG A 16 2.89 3.11 19.96
CA ARG A 16 4.06 2.93 19.08
C ARG A 16 4.58 4.28 18.62
N GLU A 17 5.88 4.35 18.32
CA GLU A 17 6.47 5.54 17.70
C GLU A 17 5.67 5.98 16.47
N ASP A 18 5.38 7.28 16.40
CA ASP A 18 4.50 7.88 15.41
C ASP A 18 4.81 7.40 13.98
N MET A 19 6.08 7.44 13.56
CA MET A 19 6.46 6.98 12.22
C MET A 19 6.08 5.53 11.95
N VAL A 20 6.27 4.63 12.92
CA VAL A 20 6.00 3.20 12.75
C VAL A 20 4.49 2.91 12.86
N PHE A 21 3.75 3.73 13.59
CA PHE A 21 2.30 3.70 13.65
C PHE A 21 1.67 4.17 12.34
N PHE A 22 2.06 5.36 11.86
CA PHE A 22 1.56 5.93 10.62
C PHE A 22 1.95 5.09 9.40
N ALA A 23 3.21 4.64 9.29
CA ALA A 23 3.67 3.82 8.16
C ALA A 23 2.84 2.53 7.95
N ALA A 24 2.26 1.97 9.01
CA ALA A 24 1.50 0.72 8.96
C ALA A 24 0.13 0.83 8.28
N GLY A 25 -0.35 2.05 7.99
CA GLY A 25 -1.68 2.27 7.42
C GLY A 25 -1.79 3.47 6.51
N VAL A 26 -0.93 4.48 6.63
CA VAL A 26 -1.10 5.77 5.95
C VAL A 26 -1.03 5.71 4.42
N CYS A 27 -0.57 4.59 3.85
CA CYS A 27 -0.49 4.41 2.39
C CYS A 27 -1.81 4.70 1.66
N HIS A 28 -2.97 4.28 2.17
CA HIS A 28 -4.26 4.61 1.53
C HIS A 28 -4.65 6.09 1.66
N ILE A 29 -4.28 6.75 2.77
CA ILE A 29 -4.54 8.18 3.00
C ILE A 29 -3.68 9.01 2.06
N LEU A 30 -2.38 8.74 2.02
CA LEU A 30 -1.46 9.37 1.08
C LEU A 30 -1.93 9.11 -0.35
N ALA A 31 -2.39 7.88 -0.61
CA ALA A 31 -2.82 7.50 -1.94
C ALA A 31 -3.93 8.36 -2.49
N HIS A 32 -4.93 8.58 -1.65
CA HIS A 32 -6.05 9.42 -1.99
C HIS A 32 -5.69 10.92 -1.99
N MET A 33 -4.80 11.34 -1.10
CA MET A 33 -4.39 12.73 -0.96
C MET A 33 -3.56 13.22 -2.14
N LEU A 34 -2.65 12.41 -2.69
CA LEU A 34 -1.89 12.78 -3.88
C LEU A 34 -2.83 13.02 -5.08
N LEU A 35 -3.77 12.11 -5.32
CA LEU A 35 -4.75 12.25 -6.41
C LEU A 35 -5.62 13.49 -6.23
N SER A 36 -6.05 13.76 -5.00
CA SER A 36 -6.87 14.94 -4.68
C SER A 36 -6.11 16.25 -4.88
N LEU A 37 -4.81 16.29 -4.54
CA LEU A 37 -3.97 17.49 -4.66
C LEU A 37 -3.45 17.70 -6.09
N HIS A 38 -3.38 16.64 -6.88
CA HIS A 38 -2.80 16.63 -8.23
C HIS A 38 -3.77 16.02 -9.26
N PRO A 39 -4.99 16.58 -9.43
CA PRO A 39 -6.05 15.96 -10.24
C PRO A 39 -5.76 15.90 -11.74
N ASN A 40 -4.76 16.64 -12.22
CA ASN A 40 -4.36 16.68 -13.63
C ASN A 40 -3.12 15.82 -13.93
N GLU A 41 -2.54 15.18 -12.92
CA GLU A 41 -1.40 14.29 -13.11
C GLU A 41 -1.88 12.87 -13.43
N ASP A 42 -1.11 12.15 -14.26
CA ASP A 42 -1.46 10.81 -14.75
C ASP A 42 -1.10 9.72 -13.72
N PHE A 43 -1.71 9.77 -12.53
CA PHE A 43 -1.57 8.76 -11.49
C PHE A 43 -2.84 7.92 -11.34
N ASP A 44 -2.68 6.60 -11.38
CA ASP A 44 -3.77 5.67 -11.09
C ASP A 44 -3.73 5.25 -9.61
N LEU A 45 -4.90 5.11 -8.97
CA LEU A 45 -5.00 4.45 -7.66
C LEU A 45 -4.95 2.93 -7.83
N ILE A 46 -3.91 2.30 -7.30
CA ILE A 46 -3.71 0.86 -7.37
C ILE A 46 -4.03 0.20 -6.04
N TYR A 47 -4.67 -0.96 -6.12
CA TYR A 47 -4.95 -1.84 -5.01
C TYR A 47 -4.38 -3.22 -5.23
N ILE A 48 -3.50 -3.64 -4.30
CA ILE A 48 -3.06 -5.02 -4.14
C ILE A 48 -4.13 -5.71 -3.30
N LYS A 49 -4.93 -6.54 -3.96
CA LYS A 49 -5.95 -7.38 -3.33
C LYS A 49 -5.40 -8.81 -3.18
N PRO A 50 -5.07 -9.26 -1.97
CA PRO A 50 -4.68 -10.64 -1.77
C PRO A 50 -5.79 -11.61 -2.19
N VAL A 51 -5.41 -12.71 -2.83
CA VAL A 51 -6.36 -13.78 -3.20
C VAL A 51 -6.76 -14.59 -1.97
N ASN A 52 -7.84 -15.38 -2.07
CA ASN A 52 -8.25 -16.33 -1.04
C ASN A 52 -8.43 -15.72 0.37
N LYS A 53 -8.79 -14.43 0.44
CA LYS A 53 -8.98 -13.67 1.69
C LYS A 53 -7.72 -13.65 2.59
N GLN A 54 -6.53 -13.76 2.01
CA GLN A 54 -5.28 -13.62 2.75
C GLN A 54 -5.04 -12.16 3.17
N PRO A 55 -4.23 -11.92 4.22
CA PRO A 55 -3.91 -10.56 4.67
C PRO A 55 -2.84 -9.91 3.77
N GLY A 56 -2.48 -8.66 4.06
CA GLY A 56 -1.39 -7.96 3.36
C GLY A 56 -1.85 -7.13 2.16
N ASN A 57 -3.07 -6.59 2.23
CA ASN A 57 -3.55 -5.64 1.24
C ASN A 57 -2.75 -4.33 1.28
N HIS A 58 -2.66 -3.63 0.15
CA HIS A 58 -1.92 -2.38 0.06
C HIS A 58 -2.51 -1.49 -1.04
N MET A 59 -2.52 -0.18 -0.81
CA MET A 59 -2.95 0.82 -1.79
C MET A 59 -1.82 1.83 -2.01
N TYR A 60 -1.61 2.23 -3.25
CA TYR A 60 -0.59 3.16 -3.68
C TYR A 60 -0.92 3.72 -5.05
N GLU A 61 -0.28 4.81 -5.43
CA GLU A 61 -0.45 5.47 -6.73
C GLU A 61 0.64 5.03 -7.68
N SER A 62 0.30 4.89 -8.94
CA SER A 62 1.29 4.59 -9.98
C SER A 62 1.06 5.41 -11.24
N GLY A 63 2.15 5.95 -11.78
CA GLY A 63 2.20 6.50 -13.14
C GLY A 63 2.54 5.45 -14.21
N GLY A 64 2.41 4.17 -13.89
CA GLY A 64 2.71 3.01 -14.75
C GLY A 64 4.15 2.49 -14.68
N THR A 65 5.10 3.28 -14.20
CA THR A 65 6.49 2.84 -13.94
C THR A 65 6.90 3.09 -12.49
N TRP A 66 6.56 4.26 -11.97
CA TRP A 66 6.86 4.68 -10.61
C TRP A 66 5.64 4.55 -9.73
N ALA A 67 5.86 4.05 -8.52
CA ALA A 67 4.88 4.00 -7.46
C ALA A 67 5.26 4.99 -6.34
N PHE A 68 4.25 5.71 -5.84
CA PHE A 68 4.39 6.55 -4.65
C PHE A 68 4.07 5.72 -3.41
N GLY A 69 4.98 5.69 -2.45
CA GLY A 69 4.76 5.04 -1.16
C GLY A 69 5.06 5.99 0.00
N PHE A 70 4.69 5.58 1.21
CA PHE A 70 4.82 6.39 2.43
C PHE A 70 6.14 7.15 2.58
N ASN A 71 7.27 6.55 2.18
CA ASN A 71 8.59 7.14 2.40
C ASN A 71 9.35 7.57 1.15
N ARG A 72 8.95 7.14 -0.05
CA ARG A 72 9.68 7.43 -1.30
C ARG A 72 8.91 7.03 -2.55
N TRP A 73 9.33 7.61 -3.67
CA TRP A 73 9.09 7.06 -5.00
C TRP A 73 9.97 5.83 -5.21
N SER A 74 9.41 4.78 -5.81
CA SER A 74 10.13 3.56 -6.17
C SER A 74 9.60 2.99 -7.47
N LEU A 75 10.37 2.15 -8.16
CA LEU A 75 9.83 1.44 -9.31
C LEU A 75 8.70 0.54 -8.82
N GLU A 76 7.57 0.57 -9.51
CA GLU A 76 6.38 -0.18 -9.10
C GLU A 76 6.70 -1.68 -8.96
N LYS A 77 7.47 -2.22 -9.90
CA LYS A 77 7.92 -3.63 -9.85
C LYS A 77 8.68 -3.97 -8.56
N ASP A 78 9.46 -3.03 -8.02
CA ASP A 78 10.26 -3.26 -6.82
C ASP A 78 9.39 -3.18 -5.57
N LEU A 79 8.44 -2.24 -5.53
CA LEU A 79 7.42 -2.17 -4.48
C LEU A 79 6.59 -3.47 -4.43
N LEU A 80 6.10 -3.92 -5.59
CA LEU A 80 5.34 -5.16 -5.71
C LEU A 80 6.15 -6.37 -5.23
N LYS A 81 7.42 -6.47 -5.63
CA LYS A 81 8.32 -7.56 -5.22
C LYS A 81 8.57 -7.57 -3.71
N VAL A 82 8.78 -6.39 -3.10
CA VAL A 82 8.98 -6.28 -1.65
C VAL A 82 7.72 -6.71 -0.90
N ASN A 83 6.54 -6.24 -1.33
CA ASN A 83 5.27 -6.63 -0.72
C ASN A 83 5.02 -8.14 -0.85
N GLU A 84 5.25 -8.71 -2.03
CA GLU A 84 5.09 -10.14 -2.26
C GLU A 84 6.06 -10.97 -1.41
N THR A 85 7.33 -10.57 -1.33
CA THR A 85 8.34 -11.26 -0.51
C THR A 85 7.94 -11.25 0.96
N PHE A 86 7.52 -10.09 1.47
CA PHE A 86 7.08 -9.93 2.85
C PHE A 86 5.85 -10.79 3.17
N ALA A 87 4.87 -10.83 2.26
CA ALA A 87 3.67 -11.62 2.46
C ALA A 87 3.97 -13.13 2.37
N LYS A 88 4.79 -13.56 1.42
CA LYS A 88 5.16 -14.97 1.22
C LYS A 88 6.01 -15.54 2.34
N ASP A 89 6.81 -14.72 3.03
CA ASP A 89 7.54 -15.14 4.23
C ASP A 89 6.61 -15.71 5.31
N ARG A 90 5.39 -15.17 5.42
CA ARG A 90 4.39 -15.63 6.40
C ARG A 90 3.29 -16.51 5.81
N TYR A 91 3.01 -16.37 4.51
CA TYR A 91 1.94 -17.05 3.80
C TYR A 91 2.50 -17.59 2.48
N PRO A 92 3.09 -18.80 2.42
CA PRO A 92 3.83 -19.25 1.24
C PRO A 92 3.05 -19.26 -0.09
N ASN A 93 1.73 -19.52 0.00
CA ASN A 93 0.82 -19.51 -1.15
C ASN A 93 0.21 -18.13 -1.41
N TRP A 94 0.79 -17.06 -0.86
CA TRP A 94 0.28 -15.71 -1.03
C TRP A 94 0.40 -15.26 -2.47
N ASN A 95 -0.70 -14.72 -2.98
CA ASN A 95 -0.79 -14.13 -4.29
C ASN A 95 -1.80 -12.98 -4.25
N TYR A 96 -1.82 -12.15 -5.28
CA TYR A 96 -2.64 -10.96 -5.33
C TYR A 96 -3.11 -10.61 -6.73
N GLU A 97 -4.21 -9.88 -6.79
CA GLU A 97 -4.64 -9.14 -7.97
C GLU A 97 -4.17 -7.69 -7.82
N ARG A 98 -3.55 -7.15 -8.86
CA ARG A 98 -3.26 -5.71 -8.99
C ARG A 98 -4.44 -5.05 -9.70
N ILE A 99 -5.23 -4.28 -8.96
CA ILE A 99 -6.47 -3.67 -9.43
C ILE A 99 -6.28 -2.17 -9.53
N VAL A 100 -6.66 -1.57 -10.66
CA VAL A 100 -6.81 -0.11 -10.75
C VAL A 100 -8.19 0.25 -10.20
N ILE A 101 -8.25 0.93 -9.06
CA ILE A 101 -9.51 1.33 -8.42
C ILE A 101 -10.06 2.61 -9.06
N GLU A 102 -9.19 3.57 -9.31
CA GLU A 102 -9.54 4.85 -9.89
C GLU A 102 -8.56 5.14 -11.02
N LYS A 103 -9.12 5.42 -12.20
CA LYS A 103 -8.34 5.84 -13.37
C LYS A 103 -8.51 7.34 -13.52
N VAL A 104 -7.40 8.06 -13.66
CA VAL A 104 -7.49 9.43 -14.15
C VAL A 104 -7.87 9.37 -15.63
N CYS A 105 -8.93 10.10 -16.00
CA CYS A 105 -9.32 10.25 -17.40
C CYS A 105 -8.21 11.01 -18.14
N ARG A 106 -7.39 10.28 -18.90
CA ARG A 106 -6.42 10.89 -19.82
C ARG A 106 -7.20 11.74 -20.82
N SER A 107 -6.99 13.06 -20.77
CA SER A 107 -7.46 13.94 -21.84
C SER A 107 -6.65 13.61 -23.08
N ILE A 108 -7.36 13.15 -24.13
CA ILE A 108 -6.81 12.75 -25.43
C ILE A 108 -6.34 13.98 -26.20
#